data_AF-R6DQG1-F1
#
_entry.id   AF-R6DQG1-F1
#
_cell.length_a   1.000
_cell.length_b   1.000
_cell.length_c   1.000
_cell.angle_alpha   90.00
_cell.angle_beta   90.00
_cell.angle_gamma   90.00
#
_symmetry.space_group_name_H-M   'P 1'
#
loop_
_entity.id
_entity.type
_entity.pdbx_description
1 polymer ?
#
loop_
_entity_poly.entity_id
_entity_poly.type
_entity_poly.pdbx_seq_one_letter_code
_entity_poly.pdbx_strand_id
1 'polypeptide(L)' 'MLEDRGIAQVSINMTDYRVTPLYRVTELVKAEAKRYGVQVIGTEVIGLCPMKALVDTAEYYLQIEDFDFDGQVLENYIL' A
#
# COMPACT_ATOMS: atom_id res chain seq x y z
N MET A 1 13.89 -0.69 -14.65
CA MET A 1 14.07 -2.14 -14.47
C MET A 1 14.96 -2.31 -13.26
N LEU A 2 14.66 -3.23 -12.35
CA LEU A 2 15.63 -3.66 -11.35
C LEU A 2 16.49 -4.74 -12.02
N GLU A 3 17.46 -4.27 -12.81
CA GLU A 3 18.26 -5.11 -13.73
C GLU A 3 18.95 -6.25 -12.97
N ASP A 4 19.47 -5.97 -11.78
CA ASP A 4 20.14 -6.95 -10.91
C ASP A 4 19.23 -8.09 -10.43
N ARG A 5 17.90 -7.86 -10.42
CA ARG A 5 16.90 -8.86 -10.02
C ARG A 5 16.15 -9.46 -11.20
N GLY A 6 16.37 -8.96 -12.42
CA GLY A 6 15.62 -9.36 -13.61
C GLY A 6 14.11 -9.08 -13.53
N ILE A 7 13.71 -8.04 -12.79
CA ILE A 7 12.28 -7.71 -12.54
C ILE A 7 11.94 -6.33 -13.10
N ALA A 8 10.77 -6.23 -13.73
CA ALA A 8 10.14 -4.95 -14.09
C ALA A 8 9.35 -4.39 -12.89
N GLN A 9 9.39 -3.07 -12.71
CA GLN A 9 8.71 -2.38 -11.61
C GLN A 9 7.79 -1.30 -12.14
N VAL A 10 6.58 -1.22 -11.58
CA VAL A 10 5.68 -0.07 -11.76
C VAL A 10 6.00 0.92 -10.65
N SER A 11 6.61 2.06 -11.01
CA SER A 11 6.89 3.14 -10.06
C SER A 11 5.72 4.12 -10.01
N ILE A 12 5.28 4.48 -8.81
CA ILE A 12 4.10 5.35 -8.60
C ILE A 12 4.45 6.38 -7.54
N ASN A 13 4.19 7.65 -7.84
CA ASN A 13 4.20 8.73 -6.86
C ASN A 13 2.82 8.85 -6.21
N MET A 14 2.76 8.65 -4.90
CA MET A 14 1.54 8.80 -4.13
C MET A 14 1.39 10.26 -3.68
N THR A 15 0.66 11.06 -4.45
CA THR A 15 0.49 12.50 -4.17
C THR A 15 -0.52 12.80 -3.07
N ASP A 16 -1.60 12.00 -2.97
CA ASP A 16 -2.55 12.07 -1.85
C ASP A 16 -3.15 10.69 -1.58
N TYR A 17 -2.72 10.07 -0.48
CA TYR A 17 -3.17 8.74 -0.08
C TYR A 17 -4.60 8.71 0.45
N ARG A 18 -5.16 9.85 0.85
CA ARG A 18 -6.54 9.93 1.38
C ARG A 18 -7.57 9.86 0.26
N VAL A 19 -7.20 10.34 -0.93
CA VAL A 19 -8.03 10.24 -2.14
C VAL A 19 -7.80 8.90 -2.84
N THR A 20 -6.54 8.48 -2.95
CA THR A 20 -6.15 7.20 -3.55
C THR A 20 -5.32 6.37 -2.58
N PRO A 21 -5.95 5.51 -1.75
CA PRO A 21 -5.24 4.71 -0.76
C PRO A 21 -4.25 3.71 -1.36
N LEU A 22 -3.21 3.34 -0.60
CA LEU A 22 -2.16 2.44 -1.07
C LEU A 22 -2.69 1.05 -1.46
N TYR A 23 -3.64 0.50 -0.68
CA TYR A 23 -4.30 -0.77 -1.01
C TYR A 23 -4.95 -0.70 -2.41
N ARG A 24 -5.62 0.41 -2.75
CA ARG A 24 -6.35 0.56 -4.00
C ARG A 24 -5.41 0.60 -5.19
N VAL A 25 -4.32 1.35 -5.08
CA VAL A 25 -3.28 1.39 -6.12
C VAL A 25 -2.68 0.00 -6.32
N THR A 26 -2.35 -0.68 -5.22
CA THR A 26 -1.76 -2.02 -5.26
C THR A 26 -2.68 -3.04 -5.91
N GLU A 27 -3.98 -3.05 -5.56
CA GLU A 27 -4.96 -3.94 -6.15
C GLU A 27 -5.25 -3.62 -7.62
N LEU A 28 -5.27 -2.34 -8.01
CA LEU A 28 -5.42 -1.95 -9.42
C LEU A 28 -4.24 -2.43 -10.27
N VAL A 29 -3.00 -2.27 -9.79
CA VAL A 29 -1.81 -2.76 -10.49
C VAL A 29 -1.84 -4.29 -10.62
N LYS A 30 -2.21 -5.01 -9.55
CA LYS A 30 -2.38 -6.47 -9.60
C LYS A 30 -3.46 -6.89 -10.60
N ALA A 31 -4.61 -6.22 -10.58
CA ALA A 31 -5.71 -6.51 -11.47
C ALA A 31 -5.30 -6.31 -12.94
N GLU A 32 -4.60 -5.21 -13.23
CA GLU A 32 -4.14 -4.92 -14.60
C GLU A 32 -3.05 -5.91 -15.04
N ALA A 33 -2.04 -6.19 -14.21
CA ALA A 33 -0.99 -7.15 -14.53
C ALA A 33 -1.56 -8.56 -14.80
N LYS A 34 -2.57 -8.97 -14.01
CA LYS A 34 -3.26 -10.26 -14.18
C LYS A 34 -3.91 -10.40 -15.55
N ARG A 35 -4.40 -9.31 -16.16
CA ARG A 35 -4.99 -9.35 -17.53
C ARG A 35 -3.97 -9.75 -18.60
N TYR A 36 -2.69 -9.53 -18.34
CA TYR A 36 -1.58 -9.93 -19.21
C TYR A 36 -0.88 -11.21 -18.75
N GLY A 37 -1.44 -11.92 -17.77
CA GLY A 37 -0.81 -13.12 -17.21
C GLY A 37 0.47 -12.85 -16.40
N VAL A 38 0.69 -11.60 -15.98
CA VAL A 38 1.86 -11.20 -15.19
C VAL A 38 1.49 -11.17 -13.71
N GLN A 39 2.35 -11.74 -12.86
CA GLN A 39 2.17 -11.72 -11.42
C GLN A 39 2.95 -10.57 -10.78
N VAL A 40 2.29 -9.82 -9.90
CA VAL A 40 2.98 -8.90 -8.98
C VAL A 40 3.49 -9.71 -7.79
N ILE A 41 4.81 -9.72 -7.60
CA ILE A 41 5.49 -10.56 -6.60
C ILE A 41 5.89 -9.81 -5.32
N GLY A 42 5.70 -8.49 -5.28
CA GLY A 42 6.02 -7.66 -4.12
C GLY A 42 5.83 -6.18 -4.40
N THR A 43 5.92 -5.38 -3.33
CA THR A 43 5.84 -3.92 -3.35
C THR A 43 6.93 -3.34 -2.46
N GLU A 44 7.31 -2.09 -2.69
CA GLU A 44 8.31 -1.38 -1.89
C GLU A 44 7.87 0.07 -1.68
N VAL A 45 8.13 0.60 -0.49
CA VAL A 45 7.98 2.02 -0.16
C VAL A 45 9.37 2.64 -0.17
N ILE A 46 9.54 3.72 -0.94
CA ILE A 46 10.81 4.46 -0.98
C ILE A 46 10.73 5.64 -0.01
N GLY A 47 11.60 5.65 1.00
CA GLY A 47 11.67 6.70 2.01
C GLY A 47 10.68 6.49 3.17
N LEU A 48 10.08 7.58 3.65
CA LEU A 48 9.11 7.57 4.75
C LEU A 48 7.67 7.59 4.20
N CYS A 49 6.74 7.01 4.96
CA CYS A 49 5.32 7.02 4.65
C CYS A 49 4.51 7.42 5.89
N PRO A 50 3.40 8.17 5.74
CA PRO A 50 2.47 8.39 6.84
C PRO A 50 1.94 7.07 7.41
N MET A 51 1.88 6.96 8.74
CA MET A 51 1.36 5.78 9.43
C MET A 51 -0.07 5.44 9.01
N LYS A 52 -0.95 6.46 8.93
CA LYS A 52 -2.35 6.27 8.52
C LYS A 52 -2.48 5.59 7.16
N ALA A 53 -1.60 5.87 6.20
CA ALA A 53 -1.66 5.24 4.87
C ALA A 53 -1.42 3.71 4.92
N LEU A 54 -0.56 3.26 5.84
CA LEU A 54 -0.33 1.84 6.09
C LEU A 54 -1.49 1.22 6.88
N VAL A 55 -2.01 1.94 7.88
CA VAL A 55 -3.15 1.46 8.68
C VAL A 55 -4.42 1.35 7.84
N ASP A 56 -4.73 2.33 6.99
CA ASP A 56 -5.84 2.26 6.02
C ASP A 56 -5.74 1.00 5.12
N THR A 57 -4.51 0.64 4.77
CA THR A 57 -4.24 -0.56 3.97
C THR A 57 -4.45 -1.83 4.77
N ALA A 58 -4.01 -1.85 6.03
CA ALA A 58 -4.25 -2.96 6.93
C ALA A 58 -5.74 -3.14 7.21
N GLU A 59 -6.47 -2.07 7.54
CA GLU A 59 -7.93 -2.07 7.72
C GLU A 59 -8.63 -2.67 6.49
N TYR A 60 -8.26 -2.25 5.27
CA TYR A 60 -8.82 -2.80 4.04
C TYR A 60 -8.54 -4.29 3.87
N TYR A 61 -7.31 -4.78 4.07
CA TYR A 61 -7.01 -6.20 3.84
C TYR A 61 -7.52 -7.11 4.96
N LEU A 62 -7.53 -6.61 6.20
CA LEU A 62 -7.96 -7.37 7.38
C LEU A 62 -9.47 -7.31 7.61
N GLN A 63 -10.17 -6.37 6.96
CA GLN A 63 -11.62 -6.18 7.09
C GLN A 63 -12.02 -5.96 8.56
N ILE A 64 -11.22 -5.15 9.28
CA ILE A 64 -11.49 -4.83 10.69
C ILE A 64 -12.66 -3.85 10.72
N GLU A 65 -13.70 -4.19 11.47
CA GLU A 65 -14.88 -3.35 11.65
C GLU A 65 -14.65 -2.34 12.78
N ASP A 66 -15.17 -1.11 12.61
CA ASP A 66 -15.15 -0.02 13.60
C ASP A 66 -13.77 0.27 14.21
N PHE A 67 -12.69 0.11 13.43
CA PHE A 67 -11.34 0.42 13.88
C PHE A 67 -11.17 1.93 14.09
N ASP A 68 -10.94 2.34 15.33
CA ASP A 68 -10.62 3.72 15.68
C ASP A 68 -9.11 3.95 15.60
N PHE A 69 -8.67 4.58 14.51
CA PHE A 69 -7.26 4.91 14.31
C PHE A 69 -6.68 5.73 15.46
N ASP A 70 -7.42 6.70 15.98
CA ASP A 70 -6.90 7.63 16.99
C ASP A 70 -6.80 6.94 18.36
N GLY A 71 -7.78 6.09 18.71
CA GLY A 71 -7.86 5.41 20.00
C GLY A 71 -7.18 4.04 20.10
N GLN A 72 -6.99 3.33 18.97
CA GLN A 72 -6.52 1.92 18.98
C GLN A 72 -5.11 1.71 18.42
N VAL A 73 -4.47 2.75 17.90
CA VAL A 73 -3.06 2.69 17.49
C VAL A 73 -2.17 3.11 18.67
N LEU A 74 -1.39 2.16 19.20
CA LEU A 74 -0.51 2.38 20.36
C LEU A 74 0.46 3.55 20.13
N GLU A 75 0.99 3.67 18.91
CA GLU A 75 1.97 4.67 18.54
C GLU A 75 1.45 6.12 18.68
N ASN A 76 0.12 6.31 18.67
CA ASN A 76 -0.50 7.63 18.90
C ASN A 76 -0.39 8.12 20.35
N TYR A 77 0.06 7.28 21.29
CA TYR A 77 0.23 7.62 22.71
C TYR A 77 1.70 7.79 23.15
N ILE A 78 2.64 7.49 22.27
CA ILE A 78 4.09 7.57 22.55
C ILE A 78 4.78 8.72 21.80
N LEU A 79 4.03 9.45 20.98
CA LEU A 79 4.43 10.65 20.24
C LEU A 79 3.67 11.86 20.77
#